data_AF-A0A8S0Q7Y1-F1
#
_entry.id   AF-A0A8S0Q7Y1-F1
#
_cell.length_a   1.000
_cell.length_b   1.000
_cell.length_c   1.000
_cell.angle_alpha   90.00
_cell.angle_beta   90.00
_cell.angle_gamma   90.00
#
_symmetry.space_group_name_H-M   'P 1'
#
loop_
_entity.id
_entity.type
_entity.pdbx_description
1 polymer ?
#
loop_
_entity_poly.entity_id
_entity_poly.type
_entity_poly.pdbx_seq_one_letter_code
_entity_poly.pdbx_strand_id
1 'polypeptide(L)'
;MGVVKVSQSFKTQVTPDRMFKALILDSRNLCPQLMFSSIKSIEYLQGKGDAESIKQINFTEASPLRYVKHRIDGLDKEKWTFKFTMIEGDALMDKLEKITYEV
;
A
#
# COMPACT_ATOMS: atom_id res chain seq x y z
N MET A 1 7.06 17.32 17.17
CA MET A 1 6.75 16.09 16.40
C MET A 1 8.05 15.56 15.82
N GLY A 2 8.32 14.26 15.95
CA GLY A 2 9.52 13.62 15.40
C GLY A 2 9.18 12.85 14.12
N VAL A 3 10.14 12.76 13.19
CA VAL A 3 10.01 11.93 11.98
C VAL A 3 11.07 10.84 12.06
N VAL A 4 10.64 9.59 11.89
CA VAL A 4 11.54 8.44 11.77
C VAL A 4 11.53 7.99 10.31
N LYS A 5 12.70 7.94 9.69
CA LYS A 5 12.87 7.44 8.33
C LYS A 5 13.61 6.11 8.36
N VAL A 6 13.04 5.11 7.69
CA VAL A 6 13.66 3.79 7.51
C VAL A 6 13.77 3.52 6.01
N SER A 7 14.93 3.05 5.56
CA SER A 7 15.17 2.68 4.17
C SER A 7 15.58 1.21 4.10
N GLN A 8 14.98 0.45 3.19
CA GLN A 8 15.27 -0.96 3.01
C GLN A 8 15.36 -1.28 1.52
N SER A 9 16.28 -2.18 1.15
CA SER A 9 16.47 -2.63 -0.23
C SER A 9 16.61 -4.14 -0.27
N PHE A 10 15.98 -4.77 -1.25
CA PHE A 10 16.05 -6.23 -1.47
C PHE A 10 16.40 -6.51 -2.92
N LYS A 11 17.14 -7.60 -3.17
CA LYS A 11 17.40 -8.10 -4.51
C LYS A 11 16.33 -9.12 -4.89
N THR A 12 15.77 -9.01 -6.09
CA THR A 12 14.77 -9.95 -6.61
C THR A 12 15.23 -10.49 -7.97
N GLN A 13 14.71 -11.65 -8.36
CA GLN A 13 14.99 -12.26 -9.67
C GLN A 13 14.00 -11.82 -10.76
N VAL A 14 13.12 -10.87 -10.45
CA VAL A 14 12.03 -10.42 -11.34
C VAL A 14 12.39 -9.03 -11.87
N THR A 15 12.00 -8.74 -13.12
CA THR A 15 12.24 -7.42 -13.70
C THR A 15 11.43 -6.33 -12.97
N PRO A 16 11.94 -5.09 -12.89
CA PRO A 16 11.23 -3.98 -12.24
C PRO A 16 9.80 -3.78 -12.75
N ASP A 17 9.61 -3.80 -14.08
CA ASP A 17 8.30 -3.69 -14.73
C ASP A 17 7.28 -4.72 -14.20
N ARG A 18 7.67 -5.99 -14.20
CA ARG A 18 6.78 -7.09 -13.79
C ARG A 18 6.43 -6.96 -12.31
N MET A 19 7.40 -6.61 -11.48
CA MET A 19 7.20 -6.43 -10.05
C MET A 19 6.30 -5.23 -9.75
N PHE A 20 6.53 -4.11 -10.42
CA PHE A 20 5.73 -2.89 -10.28
C PHE A 20 4.29 -3.11 -10.73
N LYS A 21 4.10 -3.76 -11.88
CA LYS A 21 2.78 -4.12 -12.38
C LYS A 21 2.03 -5.03 -11.40
N ALA A 22 2.69 -6.07 -10.90
CA ALA A 22 2.08 -7.05 -10.00
C ALA A 22 1.73 -6.46 -8.62
N LEU A 23 2.66 -5.78 -7.97
CA LEU A 23 2.54 -5.38 -6.57
C LEU A 23 1.95 -3.98 -6.36
N ILE A 24 1.93 -3.13 -7.38
CA ILE A 24 1.42 -1.75 -7.28
C ILE A 24 0.17 -1.61 -8.16
N LEU A 25 0.31 -1.77 -9.47
CA LEU A 25 -0.79 -1.53 -10.43
C LEU A 25 -1.92 -2.54 -10.28
N ASP A 26 -1.60 -3.83 -10.19
CA ASP A 26 -2.56 -4.94 -10.04
C ASP A 26 -2.67 -5.44 -8.60
N SER A 27 -2.20 -4.62 -7.65
CA SER A 27 -2.17 -4.96 -6.22
C SER A 27 -3.54 -5.35 -5.67
N ARG A 28 -4.61 -4.77 -6.21
CA ARG A 28 -5.99 -5.06 -5.80
C ARG A 28 -6.38 -6.52 -6.02
N ASN A 29 -5.93 -7.11 -7.12
CA ASN A 29 -6.28 -8.48 -7.48
C ASN A 29 -5.26 -9.46 -6.91
N LEU A 30 -3.97 -9.11 -6.99
CA LEU A 30 -2.89 -10.02 -6.61
C LEU A 30 -2.67 -10.09 -5.09
N CYS A 31 -2.70 -8.98 -4.35
CA CYS A 31 -2.40 -9.00 -2.91
C CYS A 31 -3.36 -9.87 -2.10
N PRO A 32 -4.68 -9.85 -2.32
CA PRO A 32 -5.60 -10.76 -1.62
C PRO A 32 -5.35 -12.23 -1.97
N GLN A 33 -4.87 -12.56 -3.17
CA GLN A 33 -4.53 -13.94 -3.53
C GLN A 33 -3.22 -14.39 -2.89
N LEU A 34 -2.21 -13.51 -2.83
CA LEU A 34 -0.91 -13.80 -2.22
C LEU A 34 -0.99 -13.88 -0.70
N MET A 35 -1.72 -12.95 -0.07
CA MET A 35 -1.88 -12.83 1.38
C MET A 35 -3.32 -13.16 1.80
N PHE A 36 -3.89 -14.23 1.23
CA PHE A 36 -5.29 -14.64 1.43
C PHE A 36 -5.68 -14.89 2.89
N SER A 37 -4.70 -15.24 3.74
CA SER A 37 -4.91 -15.41 5.17
C SER A 37 -5.17 -14.10 5.90
N SER A 38 -4.64 -12.98 5.41
CA SER A 38 -4.67 -11.69 6.10
C SER A 38 -5.47 -10.62 5.37
N ILE A 39 -5.45 -10.58 4.04
CA ILE A 39 -6.13 -9.56 3.23
C ILE A 39 -7.41 -10.14 2.66
N LYS A 40 -8.55 -9.55 3.03
CA LYS A 40 -9.88 -9.93 2.54
C LYS A 40 -10.19 -9.27 1.19
N SER A 41 -10.02 -7.95 1.13
CA SER A 41 -10.27 -7.18 -0.09
C SER A 41 -9.46 -5.90 -0.13
N ILE A 42 -9.31 -5.37 -1.33
CA ILE A 42 -8.74 -4.04 -1.56
C ILE A 42 -9.75 -3.28 -2.41
N GLU A 43 -10.06 -2.05 -2.02
CA GLU A 43 -11.10 -1.25 -2.66
C GLU A 43 -10.65 0.19 -2.82
N TYR A 44 -11.04 0.82 -3.93
CA TYR A 44 -10.83 2.26 -4.12
C TYR A 44 -12.06 2.98 -3.60
N LEU A 45 -11.87 3.80 -2.56
CA LEU A 45 -12.90 4.68 -2.03
C LEU A 45 -13.01 5.96 -2.86
N GLN A 46 -11.87 6.41 -3.41
CA GLN A 46 -11.79 7.59 -4.25
C GLN A 46 -10.75 7.37 -5.35
N GLY A 47 -11.05 7.83 -6.56
CA GLY A 47 -10.17 7.68 -7.72
C GLY A 47 -10.14 6.26 -8.27
N LYS A 48 -9.27 6.04 -9.27
CA LYS A 48 -9.15 4.76 -10.00
C LYS A 48 -7.72 4.20 -9.98
N GLY A 49 -6.90 4.62 -9.03
CA GLY A 49 -5.51 4.15 -8.87
C GLY A 49 -4.46 5.12 -9.39
N ASP A 50 -4.85 6.33 -9.75
CA ASP A 50 -3.95 7.44 -10.08
C ASP A 50 -3.60 8.26 -8.82
N ALA A 51 -2.78 9.30 -8.97
CA ALA A 51 -2.46 10.22 -7.88
C ALA A 51 -3.75 10.75 -7.21
N GLU A 52 -3.67 10.97 -5.90
CA GLU A 52 -4.77 11.38 -5.02
C GLU A 52 -5.89 10.34 -4.81
N SER A 53 -5.79 9.16 -5.43
CA SER A 53 -6.74 8.07 -5.15
C SER A 53 -6.60 7.57 -3.71
N ILE A 54 -7.73 7.21 -3.10
CA ILE A 54 -7.79 6.60 -1.77
C ILE A 54 -8.15 5.13 -1.92
N LYS A 55 -7.27 4.26 -1.46
CA LYS A 55 -7.42 2.81 -1.40
C LYS A 55 -7.61 2.37 0.04
N GLN A 56 -8.63 1.56 0.30
CA GLN A 56 -8.80 0.84 1.56
C GLN A 56 -8.39 -0.61 1.39
N ILE A 57 -7.63 -1.13 2.35
CA ILE A 57 -7.32 -2.56 2.48
C ILE A 57 -8.13 -3.06 3.66
N ASN A 58 -8.97 -4.06 3.42
CA ASN A 58 -9.75 -4.74 4.43
C ASN A 58 -9.05 -6.05 4.78
N PHE A 59 -8.82 -6.28 6.06
CA PHE A 59 -8.21 -7.52 6.53
C PHE A 59 -9.27 -8.55 6.93
N THR A 60 -8.84 -9.80 7.04
CA THR A 60 -9.66 -10.91 7.54
C THR A 60 -9.77 -10.86 9.07
N GLU A 61 -10.70 -11.62 9.64
CA GLU A 61 -10.85 -11.76 11.10
C GLU A 61 -9.65 -12.42 11.78
N ALA A 62 -8.77 -13.07 10.99
CA ALA A 62 -7.50 -13.61 11.48
C ALA A 62 -6.43 -12.53 11.73
N SER A 63 -6.62 -11.32 11.20
CA SER A 63 -5.74 -10.19 11.43
C SER A 63 -6.19 -9.38 12.67
N PRO A 64 -5.26 -8.89 13.50
CA PRO A 64 -5.59 -7.95 14.57
C PRO A 64 -6.01 -6.57 14.05
N LEU A 65 -5.74 -6.27 12.78
CA LEU A 65 -6.12 -5.03 12.09
C LEU A 65 -7.42 -5.26 11.34
N ARG A 66 -8.35 -4.31 11.36
CA ARG A 66 -9.60 -4.36 10.60
C ARG A 66 -9.44 -3.81 9.18
N TYR A 67 -8.88 -2.61 9.08
CA TYR A 67 -8.65 -1.94 7.81
C TYR A 67 -7.51 -0.92 7.91
N VAL A 68 -6.97 -0.54 6.74
CA VAL A 68 -6.12 0.65 6.56
C VAL A 68 -6.54 1.41 5.31
N LYS A 69 -6.43 2.74 5.35
CA LYS A 69 -6.62 3.61 4.18
C LYS A 69 -5.31 4.24 3.77
N HIS A 70 -4.98 4.06 2.49
CA HIS A 70 -3.83 4.63 1.84
C HIS A 70 -4.28 5.66 0.81
N ARG A 71 -3.71 6.87 0.88
CA ARG A 71 -3.77 7.85 -0.20
C ARG A 71 -2.57 7.69 -1.10
N ILE A 72 -2.77 7.61 -2.40
CA ILE A 72 -1.69 7.63 -3.38
C ILE A 72 -1.22 9.09 -3.53
N ASP A 73 0.03 9.37 -3.20
CA ASP A 73 0.61 10.72 -3.32
C ASP A 73 1.28 10.92 -4.67
N GLY A 74 1.78 9.85 -5.30
CA GLY A 74 2.41 9.91 -6.61
C GLY A 74 2.63 8.54 -7.22
N LEU A 75 2.49 8.44 -8.54
CA LEU A 75 2.71 7.23 -9.32
C LEU A 75 3.41 7.61 -10.63
N ASP A 76 4.62 7.11 -10.85
CA ASP A 76 5.36 7.25 -12.10
C ASP A 76 5.69 5.85 -12.63
N LYS A 77 5.05 5.50 -13.74
CA LYS A 77 5.18 4.17 -14.36
C LYS A 77 6.46 4.02 -15.17
N GLU A 78 7.06 5.12 -15.62
CA GLU A 78 8.29 5.11 -16.41
C GLU A 78 9.51 4.94 -15.51
N LYS A 79 9.47 5.55 -14.31
CA LYS A 79 10.54 5.45 -13.31
C LYS A 79 10.32 4.35 -12.28
N TRP A 80 9.19 3.64 -12.35
CA TRP A 80 8.77 2.63 -11.36
C TRP A 80 8.74 3.16 -9.93
N THR A 81 8.38 4.44 -9.76
CA THR A 81 8.29 5.05 -8.42
C THR A 81 6.85 5.14 -7.98
N PHE A 82 6.61 4.82 -6.71
CA PHE A 82 5.27 4.87 -6.12
C PHE A 82 5.34 5.40 -4.70
N LYS A 83 4.56 6.44 -4.44
CA LYS A 83 4.46 7.08 -3.13
C LYS A 83 3.03 7.05 -2.64
N PHE A 84 2.84 6.61 -1.41
CA PHE A 84 1.54 6.59 -0.77
C PHE A 84 1.66 6.84 0.73
N THR A 85 0.60 7.39 1.31
CA THR A 85 0.52 7.70 2.73
C THR A 85 -0.65 6.96 3.36
N MET A 86 -0.39 6.22 4.42
CA MET A 86 -1.40 5.70 5.32
C MET A 86 -1.95 6.85 6.16
N ILE A 87 -3.22 7.18 5.92
CA ILE A 87 -3.92 8.31 6.53
C ILE A 87 -4.89 7.88 7.62
N GLU A 88 -5.27 6.60 7.64
CA GLU A 88 -6.22 6.05 8.60
C GLU A 88 -6.03 4.54 8.72
N GLY A 89 -6.36 3.99 9.89
CA GLY A 89 -6.40 2.55 10.13
C GLY A 89 -5.72 2.14 11.43
N ASP A 90 -6.05 0.94 11.89
CA ASP A 90 -5.64 0.43 13.21
C ASP A 90 -4.11 0.37 13.37
N ALA A 91 -3.36 0.31 12.25
CA ALA A 91 -1.90 0.30 12.23
C ALA A 91 -1.24 1.59 12.74
N LEU A 92 -1.96 2.72 12.78
CA LEU A 92 -1.47 3.98 13.33
C LEU A 92 -1.45 3.99 14.88
N MET A 93 -2.13 3.03 15.52
CA MET A 93 -2.18 2.82 16.98
C MET A 93 -2.52 4.08 17.80
N ASP A 94 -3.25 5.02 17.22
CA ASP A 94 -3.58 6.35 17.79
C ASP A 94 -2.37 7.17 18.26
N LYS A 95 -1.15 6.77 17.87
CA LYS A 95 0.12 7.39 18.26
C LYS A 95 0.83 8.04 17.08
N LEU A 96 0.55 7.55 15.87
CA LEU A 96 1.13 8.05 14.63
C LEU A 96 0.10 8.87 13.87
N GLU A 97 0.49 10.05 13.40
CA GLU A 97 -0.37 10.88 12.56
C GLU A 97 -0.56 10.28 11.17
N LYS A 98 0.52 9.74 10.58
CA LYS A 98 0.55 9.11 9.26
C LYS A 98 1.82 8.32 9.05
N ILE A 99 1.80 7.42 8.07
CA ILE A 99 3.00 6.71 7.60
C ILE A 99 3.11 6.88 6.09
N THR A 100 4.21 7.43 5.60
CA THR A 100 4.45 7.59 4.16
C THR A 100 5.46 6.54 3.69
N TYR A 101 5.12 5.89 2.59
CA TYR A 101 5.93 4.90 1.91
C TYR A 101 6.34 5.45 0.54
N GLU A 102 7.57 5.13 0.15
CA GLU A 102 8.16 5.48 -1.14
C GLU A 102 8.94 4.26 -1.64
N VAL A 103 8.59 3.82 -2.84
CA VAL A 103 9.25 2.74 -3.58
C VAL A 103 9.86 3.34 -4.83
#